data_AF-A0A5K3FXB7-F1
#
_entry.id   AF-A0A5K3FXB7-F1
#
_cell.length_a   1.000
_cell.length_b   1.000
_cell.length_c   1.000
_cell.angle_alpha   90.00
_cell.angle_beta   90.00
_cell.angle_gamma   90.00
#
_symmetry.space_group_name_H-M   'P 1'
#
loop_
_entity.id
_entity.type
_entity.pdbx_description
1 polymer ?
#
loop_
_entity_poly.entity_id
_entity_poly.type
_entity_poly.pdbx_seq_one_letter_code
_entity_poly.pdbx_strand_id
1 'polypeptide(L)'
;LRGVATCFGANVQLVPHEERVAVHWGYESVLVPQITCAKQALRSRGTWKYLVNLVGQDFPLRTNMELVAALKALNGSSLVESVELGNYASRTNNRSLPLGILPQITPLTINHREYDGLNQWCQS
;
A
#
# COMPACT_ATOMS: atom_id res chain seq x y z
N LEU A 1 13.85 9.98 11.40
CA LEU A 1 13.19 10.11 10.08
C LEU A 1 13.20 11.54 9.51
N ARG A 2 12.86 12.60 10.27
CA ARG A 2 12.88 13.98 9.74
C ARG A 2 14.21 14.36 9.06
N GLY A 3 15.34 14.05 9.69
CA GLY A 3 16.67 14.37 9.12
C GLY A 3 16.97 13.68 7.79
N VAL A 4 16.44 12.46 7.56
CA VAL A 4 16.59 11.76 6.27
C VAL A 4 15.64 12.38 5.24
N ALA A 5 14.38 12.63 5.62
CA ALA A 5 13.38 13.19 4.71
C ALA A 5 13.82 14.55 4.12
N THR A 6 14.48 15.39 4.92
CA THR A 6 14.99 16.70 4.46
C THR A 6 16.06 16.60 3.36
N CYS A 7 16.75 15.47 3.22
CA CYS A 7 17.79 15.28 2.20
C CYS A 7 17.23 15.05 0.80
N PHE A 8 15.99 14.61 0.66
CA PHE A 8 15.41 14.16 -0.62
C PHE A 8 14.33 15.11 -1.18
N GLY A 9 14.18 16.29 -0.58
CA GLY A 9 13.25 17.32 -1.04
C GLY A 9 11.81 16.83 -1.10
N ALA A 10 11.11 17.11 -2.21
CA ALA A 10 9.69 16.75 -2.36
C ALA A 10 9.44 15.25 -2.63
N ASN A 11 10.48 14.47 -2.91
CA ASN A 11 10.37 13.03 -3.23
C ASN A 11 10.17 12.16 -1.99
N VAL A 12 10.54 12.66 -0.80
CA VAL A 12 10.31 11.98 0.48
C VAL A 12 9.51 12.91 1.38
N GLN A 13 8.32 12.45 1.76
CA GLN A 13 7.43 13.20 2.64
C GLN A 13 7.06 12.33 3.83
N LEU A 14 6.99 12.94 5.00
CA LEU A 14 6.49 12.27 6.19
C LEU A 14 5.00 12.57 6.33
N VAL A 15 4.24 11.58 6.78
CA VAL A 15 2.87 11.79 7.24
C VAL A 15 2.88 12.81 8.39
N PRO A 16 1.96 13.79 8.39
CA PRO A 16 1.82 14.76 9.49
C PRO A 16 1.68 14.05 10.85
N HIS A 17 2.17 14.67 11.92
CA HIS A 17 2.25 13.98 13.22
C HIS A 17 0.85 13.63 13.76
N GLU A 18 -0.11 14.52 13.52
CA GLU A 18 -1.53 14.42 13.87
C GLU A 18 -2.28 13.30 13.14
N GLU A 19 -1.76 12.84 11.99
CA GLU A 19 -2.36 11.74 11.21
C GLU A 19 -1.68 10.39 11.48
N ARG A 20 -0.67 10.35 12.36
CA ARG A 20 0.02 9.11 12.74
C ARG A 20 -0.76 8.37 13.82
N VAL A 21 -0.80 7.05 13.70
CA VAL A 21 -1.48 6.16 14.66
C VAL A 21 -0.50 5.14 15.23
N ALA A 22 -0.76 4.68 16.44
CA ALA A 22 -0.08 3.52 16.99
C ALA A 22 -0.56 2.26 16.26
N VAL A 23 0.38 1.46 15.74
CA VAL A 23 0.07 0.21 15.04
C VAL A 23 0.05 -0.93 16.05
N HIS A 24 -1.10 -1.60 16.13
CA HIS A 24 -1.31 -2.80 16.92
C HIS A 24 -1.45 -4.00 15.98
N TRP A 25 -0.53 -4.96 16.10
CA TRP A 25 -0.49 -6.13 15.22
C TRP A 25 -1.78 -6.96 15.31
N GLY A 26 -2.35 -7.33 14.17
CA GLY A 26 -3.60 -8.09 14.08
C GLY A 26 -4.88 -7.25 14.20
N TYR A 27 -4.78 -5.93 14.31
CA TYR A 27 -5.91 -5.00 14.37
C TYR A 27 -6.00 -4.13 13.10
N GLU A 28 -7.10 -3.42 12.95
CA GLU A 28 -7.36 -2.48 11.84
C GLU A 28 -6.32 -1.35 11.76
N SER A 29 -5.67 -1.02 12.88
CA SER A 29 -4.61 -0.02 12.95
C SER A 29 -3.42 -0.30 12.03
N VAL A 30 -3.20 -1.55 11.59
CA VAL A 30 -2.18 -1.91 10.58
C VAL A 30 -2.49 -1.29 9.21
N LEU A 31 -3.78 -1.15 8.87
CA LEU A 31 -4.21 -0.64 7.58
C LEU A 31 -4.22 0.91 7.52
N VAL A 32 -4.43 1.56 8.66
CA VAL A 32 -4.60 3.01 8.73
C VAL A 32 -3.41 3.79 8.16
N PRO A 33 -2.13 3.49 8.47
CA PRO A 33 -0.99 4.18 7.88
C PRO A 33 -0.93 4.08 6.35
N GLN A 34 -1.27 2.90 5.79
CA GLN A 34 -1.29 2.68 4.35
C GLN A 34 -2.35 3.57 3.67
N ILE A 35 -3.56 3.65 4.25
CA ILE A 35 -4.64 4.52 3.77
C ILE A 35 -4.24 6.00 3.87
N THR A 36 -3.67 6.42 5.00
CA THR A 36 -3.24 7.80 5.22
C THR A 36 -2.17 8.21 4.21
N CYS A 37 -1.17 7.35 3.99
CA CYS A 37 -0.13 7.59 2.99
C CYS A 37 -0.70 7.62 1.57
N ALA A 38 -1.63 6.72 1.22
CA ALA A 38 -2.32 6.75 -0.08
C ALA A 38 -3.08 8.07 -0.30
N LYS A 39 -3.79 8.58 0.72
CA LYS A 39 -4.47 9.89 0.66
C LYS A 39 -3.49 11.04 0.43
N GLN A 40 -2.34 11.03 1.12
CA GLN A 40 -1.30 12.04 0.95
C GLN A 40 -0.67 11.97 -0.45
N ALA A 41 -0.34 10.76 -0.92
CA ALA A 41 0.17 10.52 -2.27
C ALA A 41 -0.82 11.03 -3.34
N LEU A 42 -2.12 10.76 -3.18
CA LEU A 42 -3.16 11.22 -4.09
C LEU A 42 -3.27 12.75 -4.15
N ARG A 43 -3.08 13.45 -3.02
CA ARG A 43 -3.09 14.92 -2.95
C ARG A 43 -1.80 15.56 -3.43
N SER A 44 -0.71 14.80 -3.51
CA SER A 44 0.58 15.31 -3.96
C SER A 44 0.51 15.66 -5.45
N ARG A 45 1.22 16.73 -5.85
CA ARG A 45 1.35 17.15 -7.26
C ARG A 45 2.26 16.22 -8.08
N GLY A 46 2.72 15.11 -7.51
CA GLY A 46 3.58 14.15 -8.18
C GLY A 46 2.83 13.39 -9.26
N THR A 47 3.47 13.26 -10.42
CA THR A 47 3.07 12.31 -11.46
C THR A 47 3.52 10.94 -10.97
N TRP A 48 2.64 10.14 -10.35
CA TRP A 48 2.91 8.74 -10.02
C TRP A 48 1.86 7.76 -10.59
N LYS A 49 2.28 6.54 -11.01
CA LYS A 49 1.51 5.44 -11.64
C LYS A 49 1.16 4.31 -10.70
N TYR A 50 2.08 3.87 -9.84
CA TYR A 50 1.83 2.75 -8.94
C TYR A 50 2.14 3.15 -7.51
N LEU A 51 1.28 2.73 -6.59
CA LEU A 51 1.50 2.81 -5.16
C LEU A 51 1.93 1.43 -4.65
N VAL A 52 3.12 1.36 -4.07
CA VAL A 52 3.63 0.13 -3.46
C VAL A 52 3.71 0.31 -1.95
N ASN A 53 3.00 -0.53 -1.22
CA ASN A 53 3.02 -0.57 0.23
C ASN A 53 4.21 -1.39 0.71
N LEU A 54 4.97 -0.86 1.67
CA LEU A 54 6.11 -1.51 2.30
C LEU A 54 6.07 -1.32 3.82
N VAL A 55 6.78 -2.19 4.54
CA VAL A 55 7.03 -2.12 5.99
C VAL A 55 8.52 -2.01 6.28
N GLY A 56 8.90 -1.67 7.52
CA GLY A 56 10.31 -1.47 7.91
C GLY A 56 11.24 -2.67 7.70
N GLN A 57 10.68 -3.88 7.68
CA GLN A 57 11.40 -5.15 7.50
C GLN A 57 11.47 -5.63 6.04
N ASP A 58 10.78 -4.97 5.11
CA ASP A 58 10.83 -5.37 3.71
C ASP A 58 12.19 -5.02 3.09
N PHE A 59 12.71 -5.92 2.27
CA PHE A 59 13.96 -5.71 1.56
C PHE A 59 13.81 -6.08 0.08
N PRO A 60 14.26 -5.22 -0.86
CA PRO A 60 14.19 -5.53 -2.27
C PRO A 60 15.10 -6.72 -2.62
N LEU A 61 14.50 -7.76 -3.21
CA LEU A 61 15.23 -8.94 -3.70
C LEU A 61 15.70 -8.79 -5.15
N ARG A 62 15.24 -7.74 -5.83
CA ARG A 62 15.50 -7.43 -7.25
C ARG A 62 15.84 -5.96 -7.40
N THR A 63 16.46 -5.60 -8.51
CA THR A 63 16.85 -4.23 -8.81
C THR A 63 15.64 -3.34 -9.09
N ASN A 64 15.80 -2.03 -8.90
CA ASN A 64 14.76 -1.07 -9.28
C ASN A 64 14.43 -1.13 -10.78
N MET A 65 15.41 -1.46 -11.63
CA MET A 65 15.18 -1.61 -13.08
C MET A 65 14.23 -2.77 -13.39
N GLU A 66 14.45 -3.93 -12.78
CA GLU A 66 13.56 -5.09 -12.92
C GLU A 66 12.15 -4.79 -12.41
N LEU A 67 12.05 -4.12 -11.26
CA LEU A 67 10.77 -3.71 -10.71
C LEU A 67 10.01 -2.76 -11.64
N VAL A 68 10.66 -1.71 -12.15
CA VAL A 68 10.04 -0.77 -13.08
C VAL A 68 9.59 -1.48 -14.36
N ALA A 69 10.36 -2.45 -14.85
CA ALA A 69 9.97 -3.26 -16.00
C ALA A 69 8.71 -4.11 -15.70
N ALA A 70 8.65 -4.76 -14.54
CA ALA A 70 7.48 -5.54 -14.12
C ALA A 70 6.23 -4.66 -13.99
N LEU A 71 6.34 -3.49 -13.35
CA LEU A 71 5.22 -2.55 -13.20
C LEU A 71 4.74 -1.98 -14.54
N LYS A 72 5.64 -1.75 -15.49
CA LYS A 72 5.24 -1.39 -16.86
C LYS A 72 4.49 -2.52 -17.55
N ALA A 73 4.89 -3.78 -17.35
CA ALA A 73 4.23 -4.94 -17.93
C ALA A 73 2.81 -5.17 -17.38
N LEU A 74 2.49 -4.69 -16.18
CA LEU A 74 1.11 -4.71 -15.62
C LEU A 74 0.13 -3.82 -16.40
N ASN A 75 0.62 -2.91 -17.24
CA ASN A 75 -0.17 -2.10 -18.17
C ASN A 75 -1.42 -1.44 -17.56
N GLY A 76 -1.27 -0.83 -16.38
CA GLY A 76 -2.35 -0.14 -15.69
C GLY A 76 -3.23 -1.02 -14.79
N SER A 77 -2.88 -2.28 -14.63
CA SER A 77 -3.57 -3.21 -13.73
C SER A 77 -2.94 -3.15 -12.33
N SER A 78 -3.77 -3.27 -11.29
CA SER A 78 -3.29 -3.47 -9.92
C SER A 78 -2.87 -4.92 -9.71
N LEU A 79 -1.86 -5.14 -8.85
CA LEU A 79 -1.45 -6.46 -8.40
C LEU A 79 -1.86 -6.62 -6.93
N VAL A 80 -2.86 -7.44 -6.68
CA VAL A 80 -3.38 -7.71 -5.33
C VAL A 80 -3.45 -9.21 -5.14
N GLU A 81 -2.69 -9.72 -4.17
CA GLU A 81 -2.82 -11.12 -3.78
C GLU A 81 -4.03 -11.29 -2.89
N SER A 82 -4.81 -12.34 -3.12
CA SER A 82 -5.96 -12.68 -2.30
C SER A 82 -5.99 -14.18 -2.03
N VAL A 83 -6.34 -14.53 -0.80
CA VAL A 83 -6.55 -15.91 -0.36
C VAL A 83 -7.94 -16.02 0.24
N GLU A 84 -8.66 -17.07 -0.11
CA GLU A 84 -9.95 -17.37 0.52
C GLU A 84 -9.78 -17.59 2.03
N LEU A 85 -10.76 -17.14 2.81
CA LEU A 85 -10.72 -17.30 4.28
C LEU A 85 -10.57 -18.76 4.74
N GLY A 86 -11.08 -19.72 3.98
CA GLY A 86 -11.10 -21.13 4.38
C GLY A 86 -11.58 -21.32 5.82
N ASN A 87 -10.74 -21.93 6.66
CA ASN A 87 -11.03 -22.20 8.07
C ASN A 87 -11.21 -20.94 8.95
N TYR A 88 -10.77 -19.77 8.48
CA TYR A 88 -10.95 -18.50 9.17
C TYR A 88 -12.35 -17.90 9.00
N ALA A 89 -13.23 -18.50 8.19
CA ALA A 89 -14.63 -18.07 8.03
C ALA A 89 -15.40 -18.00 9.38
N SER A 90 -15.05 -18.85 10.34
CA SER A 90 -15.62 -18.81 11.69
C SER A 90 -15.39 -17.46 12.39
N ARG A 91 -14.28 -16.76 12.09
CA ARG A 91 -13.96 -15.45 12.68
C ARG A 91 -14.89 -14.33 12.20
N THR A 92 -15.58 -14.51 11.08
CA THR A 92 -16.56 -13.55 10.55
C THR A 92 -17.99 -13.85 11.02
N ASN A 93 -18.17 -14.84 11.92
CA ASN A 93 -19.48 -15.37 12.32
C ASN A 93 -20.33 -15.80 11.10
N ASN A 94 -19.69 -16.32 10.04
CA ASN A 94 -20.33 -16.66 8.76
C ASN A 94 -21.17 -15.51 8.16
N ARG A 95 -20.84 -14.25 8.48
CA ARG A 95 -21.51 -13.10 7.85
C ARG A 95 -21.14 -13.01 6.38
N SER A 96 -22.15 -12.91 5.54
CA SER A 96 -21.97 -12.53 4.14
C SER A 96 -21.63 -11.04 4.06
N LEU A 97 -20.67 -10.70 3.19
CA LEU A 97 -20.44 -9.31 2.85
C LEU A 97 -21.58 -8.83 1.94
N PRO A 98 -21.85 -7.51 1.90
CA PRO A 98 -22.75 -6.93 0.92
C PRO A 98 -22.38 -7.37 -0.51
N LEU A 99 -23.39 -7.47 -1.38
CA LEU A 99 -23.23 -7.85 -2.79
C LEU A 99 -22.74 -9.30 -3.02
N GLY A 100 -22.83 -10.17 -2.01
CA GLY A 100 -22.45 -11.59 -2.15
C GLY A 100 -20.95 -11.81 -2.28
N ILE A 101 -20.14 -10.83 -1.88
CA ILE A 101 -18.68 -10.91 -1.94
C ILE A 101 -18.18 -11.90 -0.89
N LEU A 102 -17.27 -12.79 -1.28
CA LEU A 102 -16.57 -13.67 -0.35
C LEU A 102 -15.45 -12.89 0.34
N PRO A 103 -15.30 -12.98 1.67
CA PRO A 103 -14.20 -12.30 2.32
C PRO A 103 -12.88 -13.02 2.02
N GLN A 104 -11.83 -12.24 1.77
CA GLN A 104 -10.50 -12.71 1.39
C GLN A 104 -9.43 -12.01 2.22
N ILE A 105 -8.27 -12.65 2.36
CA ILE A 105 -7.10 -12.12 3.05
C ILE A 105 -6.11 -11.61 1.99
N THR A 106 -5.64 -10.37 2.14
CA THR A 106 -4.72 -9.72 1.20
C THR A 106 -3.39 -9.36 1.88
N PRO A 107 -2.30 -10.10 1.64
CA PRO A 107 -1.00 -9.84 2.29
C PRO A 107 -0.16 -8.75 1.61
N LEU A 108 -0.30 -8.57 0.30
CA LEU A 108 0.46 -7.61 -0.51
C LEU A 108 -0.44 -6.88 -1.49
N THR A 109 -0.17 -5.59 -1.72
CA THR A 109 -0.99 -4.75 -2.61
C THR A 109 -0.13 -3.72 -3.34
N ILE A 110 -0.17 -3.77 -4.67
CA ILE A 110 0.33 -2.74 -5.58
C ILE A 110 -0.87 -2.16 -6.30
N ASN A 111 -1.15 -0.88 -6.05
CA ASN A 111 -2.31 -0.21 -6.61
C ASN A 111 -1.89 0.67 -7.78
N HIS A 112 -2.50 0.48 -8.95
CA HIS A 112 -2.33 1.41 -10.07
C HIS A 112 -3.14 2.70 -9.83
N ARG A 113 -2.61 3.81 -10.32
CA ARG A 113 -3.27 5.09 -10.43
C ARG A 113 -3.64 5.32 -11.89
N GLU A 114 -4.91 5.60 -12.13
CA GLU A 114 -5.48 5.77 -13.47
C GLU A 114 -4.87 6.93 -14.31
N TYR A 115 -3.96 7.74 -13.74
CA TYR A 115 -3.26 8.85 -14.40
C TYR A 115 -1.73 8.70 -14.39
N ASP A 116 -1.06 9.15 -15.46
CA ASP A 116 0.36 8.91 -15.76
C ASP A 116 1.39 9.51 -14.77
N GLY A 117 2.53 8.80 -14.58
CA GLY A 117 3.58 9.09 -13.58
C GLY A 117 4.63 8.00 -13.20
N LEU A 118 5.52 8.29 -12.24
CA LEU A 118 6.53 7.44 -11.56
C LEU A 118 5.96 6.53 -10.46
N ASN A 119 6.71 5.67 -9.79
CA ASN A 119 6.14 4.85 -8.69
C ASN A 119 6.26 5.57 -7.35
N GLN A 120 5.19 5.56 -6.54
CA GLN A 120 5.17 6.09 -5.18
C GLN A 120 5.26 4.95 -4.17
N TRP A 121 6.06 5.16 -3.15
CA TRP A 121 6.28 4.20 -2.08
C TRP A 121 5.65 4.72 -0.79
N CYS A 122 4.87 3.87 -0.14
CA CYS A 122 4.27 4.14 1.16
C CYS A 122 4.82 3.15 2.18
N GLN A 123 5.61 3.66 3.13
CA GLN A 123 6.14 2.88 4.24
C GLN A 123 5.38 3.23 5.52
N SER A 124 4.81 2.21 6.17
CA SER A 124 4.15 2.33 7.48
C SER A 124 5.12 2.25 8.65
#